data_AF-A0A919WIL6-F1
#
_entry.id   AF-A0A919WIL6-F1
#
_cell.length_a   1.000
_cell.length_b   1.000
_cell.length_c   1.000
_cell.angle_alpha   90.00
_cell.angle_beta   90.00
_cell.angle_gamma   90.00
#
_symmetry.space_group_name_H-M   'P 1'
#
loop_
_entity.id
_entity.type
_entity.pdbx_description
1 polymer ?
#
loop_
_entity_poly.entity_id
_entity_poly.type
_entity_poly.pdbx_seq_one_letter_code
_entity_poly.pdbx_strand_id
1 'polypeptide(L)'
;MKRLNNKKFLLLLSFLVTIIIAFVPGIGIRVEEPSYYFGFPAEFLGYHGKGLFSYPLLGFLFNIIFYYIIFLILIKATLKIKKYFLKQ
;
A
#
# COMPACT_ATOMS: atom_id res chain seq x y z
N MET A 1 -0.53 18.27 -18.55
CA MET A 1 -0.58 16.79 -18.68
C MET A 1 -1.75 16.25 -17.84
N LYS A 2 -2.80 15.71 -18.50
CA LYS A 2 -3.94 14.92 -17.99
C LYS A 2 -3.96 14.60 -16.47
N ARG A 3 -4.44 15.52 -15.64
CA ARG A 3 -4.52 15.35 -14.17
C ARG A 3 -5.46 14.20 -13.74
N LEU A 4 -6.47 13.85 -14.56
CA LEU A 4 -7.45 12.79 -14.26
C LEU A 4 -6.90 11.36 -14.46
N ASN A 5 -6.08 11.11 -15.49
CA ASN A 5 -5.47 9.78 -15.70
C ASN A 5 -4.53 9.41 -14.55
N ASN A 6 -3.89 10.41 -13.94
CA ASN A 6 -2.94 10.18 -12.86
C ASN A 6 -3.63 9.70 -11.58
N LYS A 7 -4.83 10.17 -11.24
CA LYS A 7 -5.50 9.75 -9.98
C LYS A 7 -5.94 8.29 -10.02
N LYS A 8 -6.54 7.84 -11.13
CA LYS A 8 -6.93 6.43 -11.32
C LYS A 8 -5.72 5.52 -11.34
N PHE A 9 -4.65 5.94 -12.03
CA PHE A 9 -3.38 5.22 -12.05
C PHE A 9 -2.76 5.12 -10.65
N LEU A 10 -2.74 6.21 -9.88
CA LEU A 10 -2.24 6.20 -8.51
C LEU A 10 -3.05 5.27 -7.60
N LEU A 11 -4.37 5.27 -7.74
CA LEU A 11 -5.22 4.37 -6.99
C LEU A 11 -4.95 2.90 -7.34
N LEU A 12 -4.85 2.58 -8.64
CA LEU A 12 -4.48 1.23 -9.11
C LEU A 12 -3.11 0.81 -8.58
N LEU A 13 -2.12 1.71 -8.65
CA LEU A 13 -0.79 1.46 -8.12
C LEU A 13 -0.81 1.21 -6.61
N SER A 14 -1.60 1.97 -5.86
CA SER A 14 -1.78 1.80 -4.41
C SER A 14 -2.42 0.46 -4.06
N PHE A 15 -3.41 0.05 -4.86
CA PHE A 15 -4.01 -1.27 -4.75
C PHE A 15 -3.00 -2.39 -4.99
N LEU A 16 -2.24 -2.33 -6.09
CA LEU A 16 -1.23 -3.35 -6.40
C LEU A 16 -0.15 -3.44 -5.32
N VAL A 17 0.32 -2.30 -4.83
CA VAL A 17 1.34 -2.22 -3.78
C VAL A 17 0.82 -2.77 -2.46
N THR A 18 -0.45 -2.51 -2.12
CA THR A 18 -1.11 -3.11 -0.94
C THR A 18 -1.06 -4.63 -1.01
N ILE A 19 -1.39 -5.22 -2.16
CA ILE A 19 -1.35 -6.67 -2.34
C ILE A 19 0.09 -7.20 -2.27
N ILE A 20 1.02 -6.61 -3.02
CA ILE A 20 2.40 -7.10 -3.10
C ILE A 20 3.09 -7.03 -1.73
N ILE A 21 2.99 -5.91 -1.02
CA ILE A 21 3.69 -5.72 0.27
C ILE A 21 3.14 -6.66 1.34
N ALA A 22 1.86 -7.02 1.32
CA ALA A 22 1.25 -7.94 2.29
C ALA A 22 1.94 -9.31 2.35
N PHE A 23 2.54 -9.75 1.24
CA PHE A 23 3.21 -11.05 1.14
C PHE A 23 4.73 -10.94 1.21
N VAL A 24 5.27 -9.78 1.60
CA VAL A 24 6.72 -9.61 1.81
C VAL A 24 7.09 -10.09 3.22
N PRO A 25 7.92 -11.14 3.36
CA PRO A 25 8.39 -11.60 4.67
C PRO A 25 9.15 -10.50 5.42
N GLY A 26 8.91 -10.39 6.72
CA GLY A 26 9.53 -9.35 7.57
C GLY A 26 8.92 -7.95 7.45
N ILE A 27 7.97 -7.74 6.54
CA ILE A 27 7.21 -6.47 6.43
C ILE A 27 5.72 -6.73 6.55
N GLY A 28 5.14 -7.46 5.58
CA GLY A 28 3.71 -7.68 5.49
C GLY A 28 3.22 -8.97 6.14
N ILE A 29 4.13 -9.89 6.47
CA ILE A 29 3.80 -11.17 7.11
C ILE A 29 4.18 -11.12 8.58
N ARG A 30 3.18 -11.31 9.46
CA ARG A 30 3.40 -11.56 10.88
C ARG A 30 2.97 -12.98 11.22
N VAL A 31 3.89 -13.74 11.80
CA VAL A 31 3.69 -15.15 12.15
C VAL A 31 3.45 -15.24 13.66
N GLU A 32 2.29 -15.79 14.03
CA GLU A 32 1.86 -16.04 15.41
C GLU A 32 1.26 -17.45 15.46
N GLU A 33 2.10 -18.48 15.31
CA GLU A 33 1.66 -19.87 15.09
C GLU A 33 0.55 -20.31 16.07
N PRO A 34 -0.55 -20.91 15.57
CA PRO A 34 -0.79 -21.36 14.19
C PRO A 34 -1.31 -20.28 13.22
N SER A 35 -1.37 -19.02 13.65
CA SER A 35 -1.92 -17.91 12.87
C SER A 35 -0.85 -17.19 12.03
N TYR A 36 -1.26 -16.73 10.86
CA TYR A 36 -0.48 -15.90 9.95
C TYR A 36 -1.30 -14.68 9.59
N TYR A 37 -0.74 -13.49 9.79
CA TYR A 37 -1.38 -12.22 9.47
C TYR A 37 -0.64 -11.55 8.32
N PHE A 38 -1.40 -11.02 7.38
CA PHE A 38 -0.92 -10.41 6.14
C PHE A 38 -1.45 -8.99 6.02
N GLY A 39 -0.55 -8.10 5.63
CA GLY A 39 -0.85 -6.69 5.39
C GLY A 39 0.14 -5.77 6.08
N PHE A 40 0.36 -4.62 5.47
CA PHE A 40 1.16 -3.55 6.05
C PHE A 40 0.67 -2.21 5.48
N PRO A 41 0.62 -1.14 6.28
CA PRO A 41 0.83 -1.10 7.73
C PRO A 41 -0.30 -1.72 8.58
N ALA A 42 -1.50 -1.93 8.02
CA ALA A 42 -2.59 -2.63 8.70
C ALA A 42 -2.79 -4.03 8.13
N GLU A 43 -3.23 -4.97 8.96
CA GLU A 43 -3.59 -6.31 8.52
C GLU A 43 -4.91 -6.30 7.76
N PHE A 44 -5.01 -7.08 6.70
CA PHE A 44 -6.27 -7.25 5.97
C PHE A 44 -6.60 -8.69 5.63
N LEU A 45 -5.69 -9.63 5.92
CA LEU A 45 -5.91 -11.05 5.75
C LEU A 45 -5.25 -11.78 6.92
N GLY A 46 -6.01 -12.60 7.62
CA GLY A 46 -5.50 -13.53 8.63
C GLY A 46 -5.83 -14.97 8.23
N TYR A 47 -4.92 -15.89 8.51
CA TYR A 47 -5.12 -17.33 8.40
C TYR A 47 -4.84 -17.94 9.77
N HIS A 48 -5.82 -18.60 10.37
CA HIS A 48 -5.77 -19.10 11.75
C HIS A 48 -5.56 -20.62 11.83
N GLY A 49 -5.14 -21.25 10.73
CA GLY A 49 -5.06 -22.69 10.61
C GLY A 49 -6.41 -23.34 10.26
N LYS A 50 -6.37 -24.61 9.85
CA LYS A 50 -7.57 -25.43 9.54
C LYS A 50 -8.54 -24.79 8.53
N GLY A 51 -8.01 -23.97 7.60
CA GLY A 51 -8.83 -23.27 6.60
C GLY A 51 -9.62 -22.06 7.12
N LEU A 52 -9.39 -21.62 8.36
CA LEU A 52 -10.07 -20.45 8.93
C LEU A 52 -9.36 -19.16 8.50
N PHE A 53 -10.10 -18.25 7.87
CA PHE A 53 -9.59 -16.96 7.42
C PHE A 53 -10.34 -15.79 8.05
N SER A 54 -9.63 -14.69 8.27
CA SER A 54 -10.20 -13.39 8.63
C SER A 54 -9.86 -12.35 7.56
N TYR A 55 -10.81 -11.47 7.26
CA TYR A 55 -10.65 -10.42 6.25
C TYR A 55 -11.02 -9.05 6.82
N PRO A 56 -10.13 -8.40 7.60
CA PRO A 56 -10.37 -7.05 8.10
C PRO A 56 -10.44 -6.02 6.95
N LEU A 57 -11.65 -5.75 6.45
CA LEU A 57 -11.87 -4.84 5.31
C LEU A 57 -11.33 -3.42 5.59
N LEU A 58 -11.42 -2.96 6.84
CA LEU A 58 -10.90 -1.65 7.25
C LEU A 58 -9.37 -1.56 7.07
N GLY A 59 -8.64 -2.63 7.39
CA GLY A 59 -7.19 -2.67 7.17
C GLY A 59 -6.84 -2.64 5.69
N PHE A 60 -7.63 -3.32 4.85
CA PHE A 60 -7.43 -3.27 3.40
C PHE A 60 -7.61 -1.86 2.82
N LEU A 61 -8.72 -1.21 3.16
CA LEU A 61 -9.02 0.15 2.73
C LEU A 61 -7.99 1.15 3.26
N PHE A 62 -7.57 0.99 4.53
CA PHE A 62 -6.54 1.82 5.12
C PHE A 62 -5.23 1.74 4.34
N ASN A 63 -4.76 0.53 4.01
CA ASN A 63 -3.51 0.36 3.27
C ASN A 63 -3.57 1.03 1.88
N ILE A 64 -4.68 0.88 1.16
CA ILE A 64 -4.87 1.54 -0.15
C ILE A 64 -4.76 3.06 -0.01
N ILE A 65 -5.43 3.64 0.99
CA ILE A 65 -5.39 5.09 1.25
C ILE A 65 -3.98 5.51 1.68
N PHE A 66 -3.33 4.74 2.53
CA PHE A 66 -1.98 4.99 3.02
C PHE A 66 -0.97 5.07 1.88
N TYR A 67 -0.91 4.06 1.02
CA TYR A 67 -0.01 4.07 -0.14
C TYR A 67 -0.37 5.15 -1.16
N TYR A 68 -1.66 5.45 -1.35
CA TYR A 68 -2.09 6.54 -2.20
C TYR A 68 -1.55 7.89 -1.73
N ILE A 69 -1.61 8.16 -0.43
CA ILE A 69 -1.05 9.37 0.18
C ILE A 69 0.47 9.41 0.02
N ILE A 70 1.18 8.30 0.25
CA ILE A 70 2.63 8.21 0.02
C ILE A 70 2.98 8.59 -1.42
N PHE A 71 2.30 8.02 -2.41
CA PHE A 71 2.56 8.34 -3.81
C PHE A 71 2.26 9.81 -4.14
N LEU A 72 1.21 10.39 -3.55
CA LEU A 72 0.94 11.83 -3.70
C LEU A 72 2.09 12.69 -3.15
N ILE A 73 2.67 12.32 -2.01
CA ILE A 73 3.80 13.03 -1.41
C ILE A 73 5.04 12.88 -2.30
N LEU A 74 5.35 11.67 -2.76
CA LEU A 74 6.50 11.40 -3.65
C LEU A 74 6.41 12.18 -4.97
N ILE A 75 5.23 12.26 -5.58
CA ILE A 75 5.01 13.07 -6.79
C ILE A 75 5.23 14.55 -6.50
N LYS A 76 4.74 15.08 -5.38
CA LYS A 76 4.97 16.48 -5.01
C LYS A 76 6.46 16.76 -4.77
N ALA A 77 7.17 15.86 -4.09
CA ALA A 77 8.60 15.98 -3.82
C ALA A 77 9.43 15.99 -5.11
N THR A 78 9.19 15.04 -6.02
CA THR A 78 9.89 14.94 -7.30
C THR A 78 9.65 16.16 -8.20
N LEU A 79 8.42 16.70 -8.22
CA LEU A 79 8.12 17.94 -8.95
C LEU A 79 8.86 19.16 -8.36
N LYS A 80 8.96 19.24 -7.03
CA LYS A 80 9.70 20.33 -6.36
C LYS A 80 11.19 20.27 -6.67
N ILE A 81 11.79 19.07 -6.63
CA ILE A 81 13.20 18.84 -6.97
C ILE A 81 13.47 19.23 -8.42
N LYS A 82 12.64 18.75 -9.36
CA LYS A 82 12.77 19.10 -10.79
C LYS A 82 12.74 20.62 -11.03
N LYS A 83 11.86 21.35 -10.33
CA LYS A 83 11.78 22.81 -10.44
C LYS A 83 13.04 23.50 -9.94
N TYR A 84 13.69 22.96 -8.90
CA TYR A 84 14.94 23.50 -8.37
C TYR A 84 16.10 23.32 -9.37
N PHE A 85 16.22 22.13 -9.95
CA PHE A 85 17.27 21.83 -10.94
C PHE A 85 17.10 22.56 -12.28
N LEU A 86 15.88 22.91 -12.70
CA LEU A 86 15.62 23.66 -13.94
C LEU A 86 15.76 25.19 -13.79
N LYS A 87 15.97 25.69 -12.56
CA LYS A 87 16.11 27.12 -12.27
C LYS A 87 17.56 27.54 -12.04
N GLN A 88 18.49 26.57 -11.95
CA GLN A 88 19.92 26.77 -12.13
C GLN A 88 20.26 26.59 -13.61
#